data_AF-A0A7S1ZWL0-F1
#
_entry.id   AF-A0A7S1ZWL0-F1
#
_cell.length_a   1.000
_cell.length_b   1.000
_cell.length_c   1.000
_cell.angle_alpha   90.00
_cell.angle_beta   90.00
_cell.angle_gamma   90.00
#
_symmetry.space_group_name_H-M   'P 1'
#
loop_
_entity.id
_entity.type
_entity.pdbx_description
1 polymer ?
#
loop_
_entity_poly.entity_id
_entity_poly.type
_entity_poly.pdbx_seq_one_letter_code
_entity_poly.pdbx_strand_id
1 'polypeptide(L)'
;VSVSSGNLSVSFSAVEIREFEIQIGDNPSVSSGPPLTIAWDHFNEAKVDIDTYEANCPQRRDRNQILLPYKERWRRLAEEANMTEDEIFEETKKVNVARRKRAETISNLDGAQWEERLEKAQRWLQNIRNRKVKQDEQRMIRMSIEMDRMERENVRLAISPCQ
;
A
#
# COMPACT_ATOMS: atom_id res chain seq x y z
N VAL A 1 11.17 55.07 8.87
CA VAL A 1 11.94 54.04 9.59
C VAL A 1 13.02 53.53 8.64
N SER A 2 14.26 53.94 8.86
CA SER A 2 15.41 53.63 8.02
C SER A 2 15.85 52.18 8.25
N VAL A 3 15.75 51.34 7.21
CA VAL A 3 16.24 49.96 7.23
C VAL A 3 17.73 50.00 6.91
N SER A 4 18.58 49.75 7.91
CA SER A 4 20.01 49.52 7.71
C SER A 4 20.21 48.20 6.97
N SER A 5 20.96 48.23 5.86
CA SER A 5 21.45 47.03 5.16
C SER A 5 22.52 46.32 5.98
N GLY A 6 22.16 45.83 7.16
CA GLY A 6 22.98 44.89 7.92
C GLY A 6 22.99 43.55 7.20
N ASN A 7 24.17 42.97 7.01
CA ASN A 7 24.29 41.60 6.52
C ASN A 7 23.46 40.69 7.42
N LEU A 8 22.40 40.09 6.86
CA LEU A 8 21.57 39.13 7.57
C LEU A 8 22.41 37.87 7.80
N SER A 9 22.89 37.67 9.04
CA SER A 9 23.58 36.47 9.45
C SER A 9 22.68 35.60 10.33
N VAL A 10 22.58 34.32 10.02
CA VAL A 10 21.92 33.32 10.86
C VAL A 10 22.96 32.70 11.77
N SER A 11 22.67 32.67 13.07
CA SER A 11 23.50 32.01 14.08
C SER A 11 22.63 31.10 14.94
N PHE A 12 23.21 30.00 15.40
CA PHE A 12 22.58 29.09 16.36
C PHE A 12 23.20 29.33 17.73
N SER A 13 22.40 29.24 18.80
CA SER A 13 22.87 29.52 20.17
C SER A 13 22.90 28.28 21.06
N ALA A 14 21.88 27.44 20.99
CA ALA A 14 21.75 26.29 21.89
C ALA A 14 21.16 25.08 21.16
N VAL A 15 21.50 23.91 21.69
CA VAL A 15 20.97 22.61 21.30
C VAL A 15 19.96 22.16 22.36
N GLU A 16 18.76 21.82 21.92
CA GLU A 16 17.71 21.22 22.75
C GLU A 16 17.67 19.71 22.47
N ILE A 17 17.89 18.91 23.50
CA ILE A 17 17.96 17.44 23.45
C ILE A 17 16.71 16.92 24.15
N ARG A 18 15.91 16.11 23.45
CA ARG A 18 14.71 15.47 23.99
C ARG A 18 14.90 13.97 24.03
N GLU A 19 14.52 13.36 25.16
CA GLU A 19 14.57 11.93 25.36
C GLU A 19 13.15 11.35 25.37
N PHE A 20 12.98 10.27 24.63
CA PHE A 20 11.71 9.59 24.43
C PHE A 20 11.84 8.14 24.87
N GLU A 21 10.77 7.60 25.45
CA GLU A 21 10.73 6.19 25.84
C GLU A 21 10.82 5.29 24.61
N ILE A 22 11.51 4.17 24.74
CA ILE A 22 11.52 3.12 23.72
C ILE A 22 10.23 2.31 23.82
N GLN A 23 9.59 2.09 22.68
CA GLN A 23 8.36 1.32 22.56
C GLN A 23 8.46 0.33 21.39
N ILE A 24 7.53 -0.63 21.35
CA ILE A 24 7.41 -1.53 20.20
C ILE A 24 6.87 -0.78 18.98
N GLY A 25 7.51 -0.96 17.84
CA GLY A 25 7.09 -0.34 16.57
C GLY A 25 6.24 -1.26 15.70
N ASP A 26 5.92 -0.80 14.50
CA ASP A 26 5.18 -1.56 13.48
C ASP A 26 5.94 -1.67 12.14
N ASN A 27 7.19 -1.20 12.09
CA ASN A 27 7.98 -1.10 10.86
C ASN A 27 8.43 -2.50 10.34
N PRO A 28 7.93 -2.97 9.18
CA PRO A 28 8.29 -4.28 8.65
C PRO A 28 9.61 -4.31 7.88
N SER A 29 10.27 -3.16 7.70
CA SER A 29 11.56 -3.03 7.03
C SER A 29 12.76 -3.35 7.94
N VAL A 30 12.53 -3.75 9.19
CA VAL A 30 13.61 -4.26 10.04
C VAL A 30 14.22 -5.53 9.44
N SER A 31 15.50 -5.79 9.66
CA SER A 31 16.14 -7.01 9.16
C SER A 31 15.54 -8.28 9.77
N SER A 32 15.46 -8.34 11.11
CA SER A 32 14.93 -9.47 11.86
C SER A 32 14.44 -9.06 13.25
N GLY A 33 13.45 -9.77 13.79
CA GLY A 33 12.96 -9.53 15.15
C GLY A 33 12.06 -8.32 15.32
N PRO A 34 11.86 -7.88 16.58
CA PRO A 34 10.92 -6.83 16.90
C PRO A 34 11.42 -5.47 16.39
N PRO A 35 10.55 -4.65 15.80
CA PRO A 35 10.85 -3.25 15.53
C PRO A 35 10.78 -2.42 16.81
N LEU A 36 11.65 -1.42 16.90
CA LEU A 36 11.57 -0.38 17.93
C LEU A 36 10.99 0.89 17.33
N THR A 37 10.29 1.64 18.17
CA THR A 37 9.93 3.04 17.94
C THR A 37 10.21 3.83 19.21
N ILE A 38 10.06 5.14 19.12
CA ILE A 38 10.02 6.03 20.28
C ILE A 38 8.56 6.43 20.56
N ALA A 39 8.28 6.74 21.82
CA ALA A 39 7.02 7.33 22.23
C ALA A 39 6.82 8.72 21.60
N TRP A 40 5.58 9.20 21.62
CA TRP A 40 5.26 10.54 21.10
C TRP A 40 5.66 11.64 22.11
N ASP A 41 5.47 11.37 23.40
CA ASP A 41 5.81 12.32 24.44
C ASP A 41 7.25 12.10 24.91
N HIS A 42 7.99 13.20 25.08
CA HIS A 42 9.31 13.17 25.69
C HIS A 42 9.15 13.17 27.20
N PHE A 43 9.98 12.40 27.89
CA PHE A 43 9.99 12.37 29.36
C PHE A 43 11.09 13.26 29.94
N ASN A 44 12.05 13.68 29.11
CA ASN A 44 13.18 14.51 29.53
C ASN A 44 13.59 15.49 28.42
N GLU A 45 14.03 16.68 28.82
CA GLU A 45 14.54 17.72 27.93
C GLU A 45 15.75 18.41 28.57
N ALA A 46 16.81 18.58 27.80
CA ALA A 46 18.03 19.26 28.20
C ALA A 46 18.40 20.34 27.19
N LYS A 47 18.94 21.45 27.68
CA LYS A 47 19.42 22.57 26.84
C LYS A 47 20.90 22.79 27.09
N VAL A 48 21.68 22.73 26.02
CA VAL A 48 23.14 22.86 26.06
C VAL A 48 23.58 23.96 25.10
N ASP A 49 24.56 24.75 25.50
CA ASP A 49 25.21 25.73 24.62
C ASP A 49 25.90 25.03 23.42
N ILE A 50 25.81 25.63 22.24
CA ILE A 50 26.29 25.00 21.00
C ILE A 50 27.80 24.75 21.02
N ASP A 51 28.59 25.71 21.48
CA ASP A 51 30.05 25.59 21.50
C ASP A 51 30.47 24.47 22.46
N THR A 52 29.78 24.37 23.60
CA THR A 52 29.98 23.30 24.58
C THR A 52 29.59 21.93 24.00
N TYR A 53 28.49 21.84 23.25
CA TYR A 53 28.06 20.59 22.63
C TYR A 53 29.04 20.09 21.55
N GLU A 54 29.51 21.00 20.69
CA GLU A 54 30.44 20.66 19.61
C GLU A 54 31.83 20.27 20.16
N ALA A 55 32.30 20.93 21.21
CA ALA A 55 33.57 20.59 21.87
C ALA A 55 33.59 19.18 22.46
N ASN A 56 32.42 18.65 22.86
CA ASN A 56 32.28 17.33 23.49
C ASN A 56 31.78 16.24 22.53
N CYS A 57 31.56 16.57 21.25
CA CYS A 57 31.03 15.61 20.30
C CYS A 57 32.07 14.51 19.97
N PRO A 58 31.75 13.22 20.20
CA PRO A 58 32.63 12.13 19.82
C PRO A 58 32.75 12.04 18.30
N GLN A 59 33.75 11.30 17.82
CA GLN A 59 33.93 11.05 16.38
C GLN A 59 32.64 10.49 15.75
N ARG A 60 32.36 10.91 14.51
CA ARG A 60 31.20 10.41 13.75
C ARG A 60 31.19 8.89 13.71
N ARG A 61 30.05 8.32 14.09
CA ARG A 61 29.82 6.88 14.09
C ARG A 61 29.76 6.33 12.67
N ASP A 62 30.41 5.19 12.45
CA ASP A 62 30.26 4.41 11.21
C ASP A 62 28.87 3.76 11.14
N ARG A 63 28.43 3.36 9.95
CA ARG A 63 27.15 2.69 9.71
C ARG A 63 26.92 1.54 10.68
N ASN A 64 27.91 0.69 10.90
CA ASN A 64 27.78 -0.47 11.81
C ASN A 64 27.60 -0.07 13.28
N GLN A 65 28.08 1.11 13.68
CA GLN A 65 27.91 1.65 15.04
C GLN A 65 26.54 2.33 15.23
N ILE A 66 25.82 2.62 14.14
CA ILE A 66 24.47 3.17 14.16
C ILE A 66 23.42 2.05 14.08
N LEU A 67 23.74 0.92 13.44
CA LEU A 67 22.84 -0.23 13.39
C LEU A 67 22.67 -0.85 14.78
N LEU A 68 21.43 -0.89 15.25
CA LEU A 68 21.07 -1.55 16.49
C LEU A 68 20.85 -3.06 16.25
N PRO A 69 21.66 -3.95 16.85
CA PRO A 69 21.52 -5.39 16.64
C PRO A 69 20.21 -5.95 17.21
N TYR A 70 19.76 -7.09 16.67
CA TYR A 70 18.56 -7.80 17.12
C TYR A 70 18.51 -7.99 18.66
N LYS A 71 19.59 -8.51 19.24
CA LYS A 71 19.65 -8.81 20.69
C LYS A 71 19.48 -7.55 21.54
N GLU A 72 20.04 -6.44 21.07
CA GLU A 72 19.95 -5.17 21.78
C GLU A 72 18.54 -4.59 21.69
N ARG A 73 17.86 -4.73 20.55
CA ARG A 73 16.45 -4.35 20.45
C ARG A 73 15.57 -5.16 21.40
N TRP A 74 15.78 -6.47 21.45
CA TRP A 74 15.06 -7.35 22.36
C TRP A 74 15.29 -6.95 23.82
N ARG A 75 16.56 -6.75 24.21
CA ARG A 75 16.94 -6.31 25.56
C ARG A 75 16.24 -5.00 25.94
N ARG A 76 16.23 -4.01 25.05
CA ARG A 76 15.57 -2.72 25.32
C ARG A 76 14.07 -2.84 25.50
N LEU A 77 13.38 -3.69 24.75
CA LEU A 77 11.94 -3.90 24.96
C LEU A 77 11.65 -4.59 26.29
N ALA A 78 12.48 -5.56 26.68
CA ALA A 78 12.33 -6.25 27.94
C ALA A 78 12.65 -5.35 29.15
N GLU A 79 13.71 -4.54 29.06
CA GLU A 79 14.23 -3.76 30.20
C GLU A 79 13.70 -2.32 30.24
N GLU A 80 13.64 -1.62 29.10
CA GLU A 80 13.24 -0.21 29.03
C GLU A 80 11.72 -0.07 28.87
N ALA A 81 11.09 -0.94 28.08
CA ALA A 81 9.64 -0.92 27.84
C ALA A 81 8.83 -1.85 28.77
N ASN A 82 9.51 -2.62 29.64
CA ASN A 82 8.90 -3.61 30.55
C ASN A 82 7.94 -4.60 29.85
N MET A 83 8.20 -4.93 28.58
CA MET A 83 7.36 -5.84 27.82
C MET A 83 7.71 -7.30 28.12
N THR A 84 6.69 -8.15 28.14
CA THR A 84 6.89 -9.59 28.29
C THR A 84 7.45 -10.19 27.00
N GLU A 85 8.21 -11.28 27.11
CA GLU A 85 8.77 -11.98 25.94
C GLU A 85 7.68 -12.43 24.96
N ASP A 86 6.55 -12.88 25.48
CA ASP A 86 5.39 -13.31 24.69
C ASP A 86 4.80 -12.15 23.87
N GLU A 87 4.71 -10.96 24.46
CA GLU A 87 4.22 -9.76 23.79
C GLU A 87 5.17 -9.31 22.67
N ILE A 88 6.48 -9.30 22.94
CA ILE A 88 7.51 -9.00 21.95
C ILE A 88 7.44 -9.98 20.78
N PHE A 89 7.20 -11.26 21.07
CA PHE A 89 7.07 -12.31 20.06
C PHE A 89 5.83 -12.11 19.18
N GLU A 90 4.67 -11.84 19.76
CA GLU A 90 3.44 -11.60 19.00
C GLU A 90 3.53 -10.35 18.12
N GLU A 91 4.16 -9.28 18.59
CA GLU A 91 4.41 -8.10 17.75
C GLU A 91 5.39 -8.40 16.61
N THR A 92 6.45 -9.14 16.88
CA THR A 92 7.38 -9.60 15.84
C THR A 92 6.64 -10.39 14.74
N LYS A 93 5.68 -11.23 15.13
CA LYS A 93 4.85 -12.00 14.21
C LYS A 93 3.93 -11.11 13.36
N LYS A 94 3.29 -10.10 13.93
CA LYS A 94 2.50 -9.10 13.18
C LYS A 94 3.34 -8.40 12.11
N VAL A 95 4.55 -8.00 12.48
CA VAL A 95 5.51 -7.34 11.59
C VAL A 95 5.96 -8.27 10.46
N ASN A 96 6.21 -9.54 10.76
CA ASN A 96 6.53 -10.55 9.74
C ASN A 96 5.37 -10.78 8.76
N VAL A 97 4.13 -10.79 9.24
CA VAL A 97 2.95 -10.85 8.37
C VAL A 97 2.89 -9.63 7.45
N ALA A 98 3.12 -8.43 7.97
CA ALA A 98 3.17 -7.21 7.17
C ALA A 98 4.31 -7.24 6.13
N ARG A 99 5.48 -7.76 6.49
CA ARG A 99 6.60 -7.98 5.56
C ARG A 99 6.23 -8.93 4.44
N ARG A 100 5.59 -10.07 4.75
CA ARG A 100 5.13 -11.03 3.76
C ARG A 100 4.13 -10.41 2.78
N LYS A 101 3.15 -9.65 3.30
CA LYS A 101 2.19 -8.92 2.46
C LYS A 101 2.86 -7.91 1.52
N ARG A 102 3.92 -7.22 1.98
CA ARG A 102 4.70 -6.32 1.11
C ARG A 102 5.45 -7.09 0.02
N ALA A 103 6.06 -8.22 0.36
CA ALA A 103 6.72 -9.08 -0.63
C ALA A 103 5.74 -9.63 -1.67
N GLU A 104 4.55 -10.06 -1.24
CA GLU A 104 3.45 -10.46 -2.13
C GLU A 104 3.02 -9.32 -3.04
N THR A 105 2.86 -8.10 -2.49
CA THR A 105 2.51 -6.93 -3.30
C THR A 105 3.55 -6.66 -4.38
N ILE A 106 4.84 -6.69 -4.03
CA ILE A 106 5.94 -6.50 -5.00
C ILE A 106 5.93 -7.59 -6.07
N SER A 107 5.76 -8.85 -5.67
CA SER A 107 5.65 -9.97 -6.62
C SER A 107 4.43 -9.83 -7.55
N ASN A 108 3.31 -9.33 -7.02
CA ASN A 108 2.10 -9.13 -7.79
C ASN A 108 2.22 -7.94 -8.74
N LEU A 109 3.04 -6.93 -8.47
CA LEU A 109 3.26 -5.82 -9.40
C LEU A 109 3.86 -6.29 -10.73
N ASP A 110 4.76 -7.27 -10.71
CA ASP A 110 5.31 -7.86 -11.94
C ASP A 110 4.24 -8.63 -12.74
N GLY A 111 3.29 -9.26 -12.05
CA GLY A 111 2.17 -9.99 -12.65
C GLY A 111 0.93 -9.13 -12.99
N ALA A 112 0.79 -7.96 -12.39
CA ALA A 112 -0.40 -7.12 -12.48
C ALA A 112 -0.73 -6.72 -13.93
N GLN A 113 0.30 -6.41 -14.73
CA GLN A 113 0.09 -6.12 -16.15
C GLN A 113 -0.44 -7.34 -16.92
N TRP A 114 -0.05 -8.55 -16.54
CA TRP A 114 -0.53 -9.77 -17.19
C TRP A 114 -1.97 -10.09 -16.78
N GLU A 115 -2.29 -9.94 -15.49
CA GLU A 115 -3.66 -10.06 -14.97
C GLU A 115 -4.62 -9.07 -15.65
N GLU A 116 -4.22 -7.81 -15.80
CA GLU A 116 -5.01 -6.80 -16.53
C GLU A 116 -5.25 -7.18 -18.00
N ARG A 117 -4.23 -7.75 -18.67
CA ARG A 117 -4.35 -8.17 -20.07
C ARG A 117 -5.28 -9.37 -20.20
N LEU A 118 -5.20 -10.32 -19.29
CA LEU A 118 -6.13 -11.46 -19.23
C LEU A 118 -7.56 -11.00 -18.97
N GLU A 119 -7.77 -10.07 -18.05
CA GLU A 119 -9.09 -9.54 -17.75
C GLU A 119 -9.70 -8.81 -18.96
N LYS A 120 -8.92 -7.99 -19.66
CA LYS A 120 -9.35 -7.33 -20.91
C LYS A 120 -9.70 -8.34 -22.00
N ALA A 121 -8.90 -9.41 -22.15
CA ALA A 121 -9.16 -10.47 -23.11
C ALA A 121 -10.45 -11.24 -22.77
N GLN A 122 -10.67 -11.56 -21.50
CA GLN A 122 -11.88 -12.24 -21.02
C GLN A 122 -13.13 -11.38 -21.26
N ARG A 123 -13.10 -10.09 -20.89
CA ARG A 123 -14.20 -9.15 -21.14
C ARG A 123 -14.49 -9.02 -22.63
N TRP A 124 -13.46 -8.97 -23.47
CA TRP A 124 -13.61 -8.95 -24.93
C TRP A 124 -14.28 -10.23 -25.46
N LEU A 125 -13.82 -11.41 -25.03
CA LEU A 125 -14.43 -12.69 -25.40
C LEU A 125 -15.91 -12.76 -24.98
N GLN A 126 -16.22 -12.30 -23.77
CA GLN A 126 -17.58 -12.25 -23.27
C GLN A 126 -18.46 -11.32 -24.10
N ASN A 127 -17.94 -10.15 -24.49
CA ASN A 127 -18.64 -9.22 -25.37
C ASN A 127 -18.87 -9.81 -26.77
N ILE A 128 -17.91 -10.57 -27.32
CA ILE A 128 -18.10 -11.28 -28.60
C ILE A 128 -19.20 -12.33 -28.48
N ARG A 129 -19.19 -13.14 -27.42
CA ARG A 129 -20.23 -14.14 -27.18
C ARG A 129 -21.61 -13.48 -27.11
N ASN A 130 -21.73 -12.42 -26.31
CA ASN A 130 -23.00 -11.69 -26.14
C ASN A 130 -23.48 -11.05 -27.45
N ARG A 131 -22.56 -10.53 -28.29
CA ARG A 131 -22.91 -10.01 -29.62
C ARG A 131 -23.43 -11.10 -30.55
N LYS A 132 -22.83 -12.29 -30.54
CA LYS A 132 -23.28 -13.42 -31.36
C LYS A 132 -24.67 -13.89 -30.96
N VAL A 133 -24.92 -14.07 -29.66
CA VAL A 133 -26.25 -14.42 -29.11
C VAL A 133 -27.31 -13.42 -29.59
N LYS A 134 -27.03 -12.11 -29.48
CA LYS A 134 -27.95 -11.07 -29.95
C LYS A 134 -28.23 -11.14 -31.45
N GLN A 135 -27.23 -11.51 -32.27
CA GLN A 135 -27.44 -11.68 -33.71
C GLN A 135 -28.29 -12.92 -34.03
N ASP A 136 -28.08 -14.02 -33.31
CA ASP A 136 -28.86 -15.24 -33.48
C ASP A 136 -30.33 -15.03 -33.06
N GLU A 137 -30.58 -14.35 -31.95
CA GLU A 137 -31.92 -13.92 -31.53
C GLU A 137 -32.62 -13.07 -32.60
N GLN A 138 -31.90 -12.08 -33.16
CA GLN A 138 -32.45 -11.23 -34.24
C GLN A 138 -32.76 -12.02 -35.51
N ARG A 139 -31.95 -13.03 -35.86
CA ARG A 139 -32.22 -13.93 -36.99
C ARG A 139 -33.46 -14.76 -36.75
N MET A 140 -33.60 -15.34 -35.55
CA MET A 140 -34.77 -16.14 -35.18
C MET A 140 -36.06 -15.31 -35.22
N ILE A 141 -36.03 -14.09 -34.68
CA ILE A 141 -37.18 -13.16 -34.74
C ILE A 141 -37.55 -12.85 -36.19
N ARG A 142 -36.56 -12.56 -37.05
CA ARG A 142 -36.82 -12.28 -38.47
C ARG A 142 -37.45 -13.47 -39.18
N MET A 143 -36.90 -14.68 -38.98
CA MET A 143 -37.45 -15.91 -39.56
C MET A 143 -38.89 -16.16 -39.09
N SER A 144 -39.19 -15.94 -37.81
CA SER A 144 -40.55 -16.07 -37.27
C SER A 144 -41.52 -15.09 -37.93
N ILE A 145 -41.16 -13.81 -38.07
CA ILE A 145 -42.01 -12.81 -38.72
C ILE A 145 -42.27 -13.18 -40.18
N GLU A 146 -41.27 -13.71 -40.87
CA GLU A 146 -41.37 -14.10 -42.27
C GLU A 146 -42.21 -15.37 -42.45
N MET A 147 -42.08 -16.34 -41.54
CA MET A 147 -42.98 -17.49 -41.48
C MET A 147 -44.44 -17.07 -41.25
N ASP A 148 -44.71 -16.23 -40.24
CA ASP A 148 -46.05 -15.71 -39.97
C ASP A 148 -46.63 -14.97 -41.18
N ARG A 149 -45.80 -14.23 -41.92
CA ARG A 149 -46.21 -13.55 -43.14
C ARG A 149 -46.62 -14.56 -44.22
N MET A 150 -45.81 -15.59 -44.47
CA MET A 150 -46.13 -16.63 -45.45
C MET A 150 -47.39 -17.40 -45.06
N GLU A 151 -47.58 -17.70 -43.78
CA GLU A 151 -48.81 -18.35 -43.30
C GLU A 151 -50.04 -17.47 -43.56
N ARG A 152 -49.95 -16.16 -43.27
CA ARG A 152 -51.04 -15.22 -43.55
C ARG A 152 -51.32 -15.07 -45.06
N GLU A 153 -50.28 -15.03 -45.89
CA GLU A 153 -50.43 -15.00 -47.36
C GLU A 153 -51.05 -16.31 -47.90
N ASN A 154 -50.63 -17.47 -47.38
CA ASN A 154 -51.20 -18.77 -47.73
C ASN A 154 -52.68 -18.88 -47.33
N VAL A 155 -53.05 -18.44 -46.12
CA VAL A 155 -54.45 -18.38 -45.68
C VAL A 155 -55.25 -17.42 -46.57
N ARG A 156 -54.68 -16.29 -46.97
CA ARG A 156 -55.33 -15.33 -47.87
C ARG A 156 -55.56 -15.89 -49.27
N LEU A 157 -54.61 -16.66 -49.81
CA LEU A 157 -54.75 -17.35 -51.10
C LEU A 157 -55.77 -18.49 -51.04
N ALA A 158 -55.84 -19.21 -49.93
CA ALA A 158 -56.82 -20.29 -49.72
C ALA A 158 -58.28 -19.78 -49.58
N ILE A 159 -58.48 -18.52 -49.18
CA ILE A 159 -59.80 -17.88 -49.04
C ILE A 159 -60.19 -17.08 -50.31
N SER A 160 -59.33 -17.02 -51.33
CA SER A 160 -59.68 -16.36 -52.60
C SER A 160 -60.78 -17.16 -53.32
N PRO A 161 -61.94 -16.55 -53.67
CA PRO A 161 -63.01 -17.27 -54.33
C PRO A 161 -62.55 -17.73 -55.71
N CYS A 162 -62.67 -19.02 -56.01
CA CYS A 162 -62.66 -19.52 -57.39
C CYS A 162 -63.69 -18.73 -58.20
N GLN A 163 -63.23 -17.90 -59.14
CA GLN A 163 -64.04 -17.42 -60.26
C GLN A 163 -63.96 -18.43 -61.40
#